data_AF-A0A818WJU0-F1
#
_entry.id   AF-A0A818WJU0-F1
#
_cell.length_a   1.000
_cell.length_b   1.000
_cell.length_c   1.000
_cell.angle_alpha   90.00
_cell.angle_beta   90.00
_cell.angle_gamma   90.00
#
_symmetry.space_group_name_H-M   'P 1'
#
loop_
_entity.id
_entity.type
_entity.pdbx_description
1 polymer ?
#
loop_
_entity_poly.entity_id
_entity_poly.type
_entity_poly.pdbx_seq_one_letter_code
_entity_poly.pdbx_strand_id
1 'polypeptide(L)'
;MKSSTMGIFDTIKATVGLQSSPPSLDSLESLLDYSWSQLADDIRKIELTLNRDWSDVPIVFCHNDTQSRNFLLDKQTNTIHIIDFEHCFHNLYLFDIENYFVEFAGLGSSPDWENKYPSRERRKTFLAEYVKHAQFLSHENSEDDLDKLCDRCHRLIALTHLYWSLWALLEALLNPEGLAQFDYVTYAKSRFDQYKLHQNNFFAA
;
A
#
# COMPACT_ATOMS: atom_id res chain seq x y z
N MET A 1 11.27 -26.48 44.03
CA MET A 1 10.17 -25.95 43.19
C MET A 1 10.70 -24.73 42.44
N LYS A 2 11.04 -24.87 41.16
CA LYS A 2 11.29 -23.69 40.31
C LYS A 2 9.94 -23.28 39.73
N SER A 3 9.46 -22.11 40.15
CA SER A 3 8.33 -21.43 39.54
C SER A 3 8.71 -21.05 38.11
N SER A 4 8.11 -21.70 37.12
CA SER A 4 8.19 -21.30 35.72
C SER A 4 7.10 -20.26 35.46
N THR A 5 7.43 -18.98 35.65
CA THR A 5 6.63 -17.90 35.07
C THR A 5 6.79 -17.98 33.56
N MET A 6 5.69 -18.31 32.88
CA MET A 6 5.58 -18.29 31.42
C MET A 6 5.93 -16.90 30.92
N GLY A 7 6.99 -16.79 30.11
CA GLY A 7 7.48 -15.50 29.63
C GLY A 7 6.52 -14.91 28.60
N ILE A 8 6.52 -13.59 28.44
CA ILE A 8 5.69 -12.92 27.42
C ILE A 8 5.93 -13.49 26.00
N PHE A 9 7.14 -13.98 25.74
CA PHE A 9 7.51 -14.69 24.52
C PHE A 9 6.82 -16.05 24.35
N ASP A 10 6.53 -16.78 25.43
CA ASP A 10 5.79 -18.05 25.37
C ASP A 10 4.31 -17.81 25.10
N THR A 11 3.76 -16.71 25.62
CA THR A 11 2.40 -16.24 25.30
C THR A 11 2.29 -15.78 23.85
N ILE A 12 3.29 -15.09 23.31
CA ILE A 12 3.35 -14.67 21.91
C ILE A 12 3.49 -15.89 20.98
N LYS A 13 4.37 -16.84 21.29
CA LYS A 13 4.51 -18.11 20.54
C LYS A 13 3.21 -18.92 20.52
N ALA A 14 2.48 -18.95 21.64
CA ALA A 14 1.21 -19.65 21.75
C ALA A 14 0.04 -18.91 21.06
N THR A 15 0.09 -17.59 20.94
CA THR A 15 -0.99 -16.77 20.36
C THR A 15 -0.86 -16.62 18.84
N VAL A 16 0.36 -16.66 18.28
CA VAL A 16 0.62 -16.30 16.87
C VAL A 16 1.05 -17.50 16.00
N GLY A 17 1.38 -18.67 16.58
CA GLY A 17 1.71 -19.87 15.80
C GLY A 17 2.96 -19.74 14.89
N LEU A 18 3.78 -18.70 15.08
CA LEU A 18 4.99 -18.48 14.29
C LEU A 18 6.09 -19.46 14.71
N GLN A 19 6.61 -20.22 13.74
CA GLN A 19 7.75 -21.12 13.89
C GLN A 19 9.03 -20.33 14.24
N SER A 20 9.95 -20.98 14.95
CA SER A 20 11.23 -20.46 15.44
C SER A 20 12.29 -20.20 14.35
N SER A 21 11.88 -19.99 13.10
CA SER A 21 12.76 -19.77 11.95
C SER A 21 12.08 -18.82 10.96
N PRO A 22 12.85 -18.00 10.21
CA PRO A 22 12.28 -17.17 9.15
C PRO A 22 11.42 -18.03 8.21
N PRO A 23 10.32 -17.47 7.67
CA PRO A 23 9.45 -18.22 6.77
C PRO A 23 10.23 -18.67 5.53
N SER A 24 9.94 -19.86 5.02
CA SER A 24 10.44 -20.31 3.70
C SER A 24 9.57 -19.73 2.58
N LEU A 25 10.09 -19.70 1.35
CA LEU A 25 9.30 -19.29 0.17
C LEU A 25 8.01 -20.12 0.02
N ASP A 26 8.08 -21.44 0.24
CA ASP A 26 6.90 -22.32 0.18
C ASP A 26 5.86 -21.98 1.26
N SER A 27 6.33 -21.58 2.46
CA SER A 27 5.44 -21.18 3.55
C SER A 27 4.73 -19.86 3.26
N LEU A 28 5.40 -18.93 2.56
CA LEU A 28 4.80 -17.66 2.14
C LEU A 28 3.84 -17.86 0.96
N GLU A 29 4.16 -18.74 0.01
CA GLU A 29 3.23 -19.12 -1.06
C GLU A 29 1.92 -19.68 -0.49
N SER A 30 2.06 -20.58 0.48
CA SER A 30 0.93 -21.15 1.22
C SER A 30 0.17 -20.09 2.03
N LEU A 31 0.87 -19.13 2.64
CA LEU A 31 0.27 -18.02 3.39
C LEU A 31 -0.63 -17.18 2.49
N LEU A 32 -0.20 -16.83 1.29
CA LEU A 32 -0.95 -15.97 0.37
C LEU A 32 -2.15 -16.66 -0.27
N ASP A 33 -2.18 -18.01 -0.22
CA ASP A 33 -3.08 -18.83 -1.04
C ASP A 33 -2.97 -18.44 -2.52
N TYR A 34 -1.71 -18.31 -2.99
CA TYR A 34 -1.38 -17.83 -4.33
C TYR A 34 0.00 -18.31 -4.74
N SER A 35 0.11 -18.97 -5.90
CA SER A 35 1.41 -19.46 -6.35
C SER A 35 2.30 -18.36 -6.90
N TRP A 36 3.62 -18.55 -6.81
CA TRP A 36 4.61 -17.67 -7.43
C TRP A 36 4.44 -17.59 -8.95
N SER A 37 3.99 -18.68 -9.56
CA SER A 37 3.69 -18.72 -11.01
C SER A 37 2.51 -17.81 -11.37
N GLN A 38 1.43 -17.84 -10.58
CA GLN A 38 0.28 -16.97 -10.78
C GLN A 38 0.65 -15.50 -10.53
N LEU A 39 1.43 -15.22 -9.48
CA LEU A 39 1.92 -13.88 -9.21
C LEU A 39 2.80 -13.34 -10.35
N ALA A 40 3.67 -14.17 -10.92
CA ALA A 40 4.48 -13.78 -12.06
C ALA A 40 3.63 -13.47 -13.31
N ASP A 41 2.56 -14.24 -13.54
CA ASP A 41 1.61 -13.96 -14.63
C ASP A 41 0.82 -12.67 -14.39
N ASP A 42 0.43 -12.40 -13.15
CA ASP A 42 -0.21 -11.15 -12.77
C ASP A 42 0.71 -9.94 -12.99
N ILE A 43 1.99 -10.03 -12.60
CA ILE A 43 2.97 -8.95 -12.83
C ILE A 43 3.08 -8.65 -14.32
N ARG A 44 3.20 -9.67 -15.18
CA ARG A 44 3.23 -9.48 -16.64
C ARG A 44 1.95 -8.82 -17.15
N LYS A 45 0.79 -9.23 -16.63
CA LYS A 45 -0.50 -8.65 -17.00
C LYS A 45 -0.63 -7.19 -16.53
N ILE A 46 -0.09 -6.87 -15.36
CA ILE A 46 -0.02 -5.51 -14.83
C ILE A 46 0.83 -4.63 -15.75
N GLU A 47 2.04 -5.08 -16.13
CA GLU A 47 2.91 -4.36 -17.07
C GLU A 47 2.21 -4.07 -18.40
N LEU A 48 1.53 -5.07 -18.98
CA LEU A 48 0.76 -4.90 -20.21
C LEU A 48 -0.40 -3.91 -20.05
N THR A 49 -1.10 -3.96 -18.90
CA THR A 49 -2.24 -3.08 -18.61
C THR A 49 -1.78 -1.63 -18.43
N LEU A 50 -0.68 -1.41 -17.71
CA LEU A 50 -0.06 -0.09 -17.55
C LEU A 50 0.37 0.50 -18.91
N ASN A 51 1.03 -0.29 -19.74
CA ASN A 51 1.46 0.15 -21.07
C ASN A 51 0.29 0.50 -22.01
N ARG A 52 -0.86 -0.18 -21.85
CA ARG A 52 -2.03 0.00 -22.73
C ARG A 52 -2.97 1.11 -22.25
N ASP A 53 -3.29 1.14 -20.96
CA ASP A 53 -4.41 1.92 -20.41
C ASP A 53 -3.95 3.16 -19.61
N TRP A 54 -2.64 3.29 -19.36
CA TRP A 54 -2.08 4.33 -18.50
C TRP A 54 -1.00 5.15 -19.19
N SER A 55 -0.80 4.97 -20.50
CA SER A 55 0.22 5.69 -21.28
C SER A 55 -0.02 7.20 -21.35
N ASP A 56 -1.23 7.66 -21.10
CA ASP A 56 -1.62 9.08 -21.06
C ASP A 56 -1.40 9.71 -19.67
N VAL A 57 -1.12 8.92 -18.63
CA VAL A 57 -0.89 9.43 -17.27
C VAL A 57 0.56 9.88 -17.13
N PRO A 58 0.83 11.13 -16.71
CA PRO A 58 2.18 11.60 -16.48
C PRO A 58 2.93 10.78 -15.42
N ILE A 59 4.16 10.42 -15.76
CA ILE A 59 5.15 9.93 -14.81
C ILE A 59 5.85 11.15 -14.20
N VAL A 60 5.84 11.24 -12.87
CA VAL A 60 6.44 12.35 -12.11
C VAL A 60 7.27 11.82 -10.95
N PHE A 61 8.03 12.67 -10.28
CA PHE A 61 8.70 12.30 -9.04
C PHE A 61 7.67 12.09 -7.92
N CYS A 62 7.57 10.87 -7.41
CA CYS A 62 6.61 10.46 -6.39
C CYS A 62 7.33 10.12 -5.08
N HIS A 63 6.62 10.29 -3.97
CA HIS A 63 7.09 9.87 -2.65
C HIS A 63 6.99 8.35 -2.49
N ASN A 64 5.91 7.76 -3.01
CA ASN A 64 5.49 6.35 -2.95
C ASN A 64 5.23 5.79 -1.54
N ASP A 65 5.70 6.44 -0.48
CA ASP A 65 5.35 6.10 0.92
C ASP A 65 4.62 7.24 1.65
N THR A 66 3.39 7.51 1.23
CA THR A 66 2.56 8.61 1.76
C THR A 66 1.77 8.23 3.02
N GLN A 67 2.36 7.42 3.89
CA GLN A 67 1.79 7.13 5.21
C GLN A 67 1.84 8.36 6.13
N SER A 68 0.92 8.44 7.10
CA SER A 68 0.77 9.62 7.97
C SER A 68 2.02 10.00 8.79
N ARG A 69 2.93 9.05 9.09
CA ARG A 69 4.18 9.33 9.81
C ARG A 69 5.16 10.19 9.02
N ASN A 70 5.02 10.20 7.70
CA ASN A 70 5.91 10.94 6.80
C ASN A 70 5.44 12.39 6.57
N PHE A 71 4.35 12.81 7.23
CA PHE A 71 3.84 14.18 7.21
C PHE A 71 3.98 14.83 8.58
N LEU A 72 4.87 15.80 8.70
CA LEU A 72 5.10 16.57 9.93
C LEU A 72 4.36 17.90 9.86
N LEU A 73 3.45 18.14 10.81
CA LEU A 73 2.79 19.44 10.97
C LEU A 73 3.64 20.35 11.86
N ASP A 74 4.19 21.42 11.27
CA ASP A 74 4.70 22.55 12.04
C ASP A 74 3.52 23.41 12.50
N LYS A 75 3.20 23.31 13.80
CA LYS A 75 2.09 24.04 14.43
C LYS A 75 2.33 25.55 14.51
N GLN A 76 3.57 26.02 14.44
CA GLN A 76 3.88 27.45 14.52
C GLN A 76 3.58 28.15 13.20
N THR A 77 3.95 27.52 12.09
CA THR A 77 3.75 28.06 10.73
C THR A 77 2.47 27.53 10.07
N ASN A 78 1.83 26.51 10.66
CA ASN A 78 0.71 25.77 10.08
C ASN A 78 1.05 25.19 8.69
N THR A 79 2.26 24.65 8.57
CA THR A 79 2.76 24.03 7.32
C THR A 79 3.02 22.55 7.52
N ILE A 80 2.89 21.79 6.44
CA ILE A 80 3.18 20.35 6.42
C ILE A 80 4.51 20.15 5.71
N HIS A 81 5.44 19.45 6.39
CA HIS A 81 6.69 18.99 5.82
C HIS A 81 6.60 17.49 5.54
N ILE A 82 6.93 17.10 4.32
CA ILE A 82 7.01 15.70 3.92
C ILE A 82 8.46 15.25 4.11
N ILE A 83 8.66 14.09 4.72
CA ILE A 83 9.98 13.50 5.03
C ILE A 83 10.04 12.05 4.59
N ASP A 84 11.22 11.45 4.67
CA ASP A 84 11.43 10.01 4.47
C ASP A 84 11.19 9.51 3.03
N PHE A 85 11.99 10.04 2.11
CA PHE A 85 11.93 9.75 0.67
C PHE A 85 12.67 8.45 0.29
N GLU A 86 12.78 7.45 1.17
CA GLU A 86 13.53 6.22 0.88
C GLU A 86 12.93 5.37 -0.25
N HIS A 87 11.62 5.49 -0.45
CA HIS A 87 10.89 4.84 -1.54
C HIS A 87 10.63 5.76 -2.75
N CYS A 88 11.25 6.95 -2.81
CA CYS A 88 10.98 7.90 -3.87
C CYS A 88 11.57 7.45 -5.22
N PHE A 89 10.78 7.56 -6.28
CA PHE A 89 11.24 7.41 -7.67
C PHE A 89 10.18 7.97 -8.64
N HIS A 90 10.50 7.97 -9.94
CA HIS A 90 9.57 8.41 -10.96
C HIS A 90 8.45 7.39 -11.17
N ASN A 91 7.21 7.77 -10.88
CA ASN A 91 6.05 6.88 -10.95
C ASN A 91 4.81 7.62 -11.46
N LEU A 92 3.70 6.90 -11.68
CA LEU A 92 2.40 7.50 -11.94
C LEU A 92 1.97 8.35 -10.74
N TYR A 93 1.69 9.63 -10.96
CA TYR A 93 1.25 10.50 -9.85
C TYR A 93 -0.03 9.98 -9.16
N LEU A 94 -0.90 9.32 -9.92
CA LEU A 94 -2.13 8.70 -9.39
C LEU A 94 -1.84 7.51 -8.46
N PHE A 95 -0.71 6.83 -8.63
CA PHE A 95 -0.30 5.77 -7.70
C PHE A 95 0.04 6.37 -6.33
N ASP A 96 0.78 7.48 -6.31
CA ASP A 96 1.17 8.17 -5.07
C ASP A 96 -0.06 8.72 -4.32
N ILE A 97 -1.03 9.26 -5.07
CA ILE A 97 -2.31 9.72 -4.52
C ILE A 97 -3.15 8.55 -3.99
N GLU A 98 -3.25 7.45 -4.75
CA GLU A 98 -4.01 6.29 -4.28
C GLU A 98 -3.34 5.64 -3.07
N ASN A 99 -2.01 5.61 -3.03
CA ASN A 99 -1.26 5.16 -1.87
C ASN A 99 -1.59 6.02 -0.64
N TYR A 100 -1.69 7.34 -0.81
CA TYR A 100 -2.11 8.24 0.27
C TYR A 100 -3.52 7.91 0.77
N PHE A 101 -4.46 7.58 -0.13
CA PHE A 101 -5.83 7.22 0.26
C PHE A 101 -5.92 5.89 1.01
N VAL A 102 -5.21 4.85 0.57
CA VAL A 102 -5.24 3.54 1.25
C VAL A 102 -4.62 3.60 2.65
N GLU A 103 -3.67 4.51 2.89
CA GLU A 103 -3.04 4.70 4.21
C GLU A 103 -3.98 5.34 5.26
N PHE A 104 -5.17 5.82 4.88
CA PHE A 104 -6.20 6.22 5.85
C PHE A 104 -6.70 5.04 6.69
N ALA A 105 -6.56 3.81 6.20
CA ALA A 105 -6.85 2.57 6.93
C ALA A 105 -6.11 2.44 8.26
N GLY A 106 -5.02 3.19 8.42
CA GLY A 106 -4.22 3.21 9.63
C GLY A 106 -2.98 2.33 9.51
N LEU A 107 -2.09 2.55 10.46
CA LEU A 107 -0.76 1.94 10.51
C LEU A 107 -0.82 0.65 11.34
N GLY A 108 0.08 -0.30 11.05
CA GLY A 108 0.20 -1.53 11.84
C GLY A 108 -0.30 -2.77 11.12
N SER A 109 -0.41 -3.88 11.86
CA SER A 109 -0.80 -5.19 11.34
C SER A 109 -2.31 -5.42 11.24
N SER A 110 -3.14 -4.45 11.63
CA SER A 110 -4.61 -4.55 11.49
C SER A 110 -5.26 -3.24 11.00
N PRO A 111 -4.98 -2.82 9.75
CA PRO A 111 -5.60 -1.63 9.17
C PRO A 111 -7.07 -1.88 8.83
N ASP A 112 -7.89 -0.83 8.93
CA ASP A 112 -9.32 -0.86 8.65
C ASP A 112 -9.57 -0.40 7.20
N TRP A 113 -9.31 -1.30 6.25
CA TRP A 113 -9.39 -1.02 4.81
C TRP A 113 -10.79 -0.57 4.36
N GLU A 114 -11.84 -1.11 4.99
CA GLU A 114 -13.22 -0.89 4.58
C GLU A 114 -13.79 0.44 5.12
N ASN A 115 -13.62 0.72 6.41
CA ASN A 115 -14.34 1.84 7.03
C ASN A 115 -13.57 3.16 7.05
N LYS A 116 -12.26 3.13 6.76
CA LYS A 116 -11.41 4.32 6.81
C LYS A 116 -10.95 4.83 5.46
N TYR A 117 -11.06 4.02 4.40
CA TYR A 117 -10.80 4.49 3.05
C TYR A 117 -11.69 5.71 2.74
N PRO A 118 -11.12 6.83 2.24
CA PRO A 118 -11.88 8.07 2.10
C PRO A 118 -13.02 7.93 1.10
N SER A 119 -14.17 8.52 1.43
CA SER A 119 -15.34 8.55 0.54
C SER A 119 -15.01 9.17 -0.81
N ARG A 120 -15.81 8.87 -1.84
CA ARG A 120 -15.62 9.44 -3.20
C ARG A 120 -15.58 10.96 -3.15
N GLU A 121 -16.43 11.59 -2.36
CA GLU A 121 -16.49 13.05 -2.19
C GLU A 121 -15.18 13.60 -1.63
N ARG A 122 -14.63 12.98 -0.58
CA ARG A 122 -13.35 13.40 0.02
C ARG A 122 -12.19 13.23 -0.94
N ARG A 123 -12.15 12.12 -1.69
CA ARG A 123 -11.14 11.89 -2.74
C ARG A 123 -11.24 12.92 -3.86
N LYS A 124 -12.45 13.24 -4.33
CA LYS A 124 -12.68 14.31 -5.31
C LYS A 124 -12.22 15.67 -4.80
N THR A 125 -12.51 16.02 -3.54
CA THR A 125 -12.02 17.28 -2.95
C THR A 125 -10.50 17.33 -2.92
N PHE A 126 -9.83 16.25 -2.53
CA PHE A 126 -8.38 16.17 -2.56
C PHE A 126 -7.83 16.31 -3.99
N LEU A 127 -8.39 15.56 -4.95
CA LEU A 127 -7.98 15.61 -6.35
C LEU A 127 -8.16 17.00 -6.96
N ALA A 128 -9.26 17.69 -6.66
CA ALA A 128 -9.51 19.05 -7.13
C ALA A 128 -8.40 20.02 -6.69
N GLU A 129 -8.03 19.99 -5.40
CA GLU A 129 -6.93 20.81 -4.89
C GLU A 129 -5.56 20.35 -5.44
N TYR A 130 -5.33 19.04 -5.56
CA TYR A 130 -4.09 18.52 -6.14
C TYR A 130 -3.89 19.02 -7.57
N VAL A 131 -4.89 18.88 -8.45
CA VAL A 131 -4.75 19.29 -9.86
C VAL A 131 -4.58 20.80 -9.99
N LYS A 132 -5.29 21.58 -9.18
CA LYS A 132 -5.15 23.04 -9.14
C LYS A 132 -3.72 23.50 -8.83
N HIS A 133 -2.94 22.70 -8.10
CA HIS A 133 -1.56 23.01 -7.72
C HIS A 133 -0.50 22.23 -8.51
N ALA A 134 -0.88 21.19 -9.24
CA ALA A 134 0.02 20.36 -10.04
C ALA A 134 0.38 21.05 -11.36
N GLN A 135 1.57 21.65 -11.41
CA GLN A 135 2.06 22.40 -12.59
C GLN A 135 2.19 21.56 -13.87
N PHE A 136 2.27 20.24 -13.74
CA PHE A 136 2.38 19.30 -14.87
C PHE A 136 1.00 18.91 -15.46
N LEU A 137 -0.10 19.37 -14.86
CA LEU A 137 -1.45 19.12 -15.34
C LEU A 137 -2.07 20.39 -15.95
N SER A 138 -2.93 20.23 -16.94
CA SER A 138 -3.78 21.31 -17.45
C SER A 138 -4.79 21.72 -16.37
N HIS A 139 -4.97 23.02 -16.16
CA HIS A 139 -5.82 23.54 -15.08
C HIS A 139 -7.30 23.69 -15.49
N GLU A 140 -7.67 23.20 -16.68
CA GLU A 140 -9.06 23.18 -17.16
C GLU A 140 -9.70 21.83 -16.82
N ASN A 141 -10.13 21.65 -15.58
CA ASN A 141 -10.88 20.45 -15.19
C ASN A 141 -12.35 20.77 -14.95
N SER A 142 -13.22 20.09 -15.69
CA SER A 142 -14.64 20.00 -15.38
C SER A 142 -14.89 19.02 -14.24
N GLU A 143 -16.10 19.03 -13.66
CA GLU A 143 -16.49 18.02 -12.66
C GLU A 143 -16.44 16.59 -13.23
N ASP A 144 -16.74 16.42 -14.52
CA ASP A 144 -16.68 15.14 -15.25
C ASP A 144 -15.24 14.60 -15.32
N ASP A 145 -14.24 15.49 -15.37
CA ASP A 145 -12.83 15.10 -15.35
C ASP A 145 -12.40 14.61 -13.97
N LEU A 146 -12.93 15.19 -12.89
CA LEU A 146 -12.63 14.76 -11.51
C LEU A 146 -13.26 13.40 -11.18
N ASP A 147 -14.45 13.10 -11.69
CA ASP A 147 -15.05 11.77 -11.51
C ASP A 147 -14.23 10.69 -12.19
N LYS A 148 -13.85 10.90 -13.46
CA LYS A 148 -12.95 9.98 -14.18
C LYS A 148 -11.62 9.82 -13.45
N LEU A 149 -11.05 10.92 -12.93
CA LEU A 149 -9.79 10.86 -12.21
C LEU A 149 -9.90 10.06 -10.90
N CYS A 150 -11.00 10.24 -10.18
CA CYS A 150 -11.29 9.48 -8.97
C CYS A 150 -11.47 7.98 -9.25
N ASP A 151 -12.10 7.64 -10.38
CA ASP A 151 -12.26 6.24 -10.83
C ASP A 151 -10.92 5.63 -11.26
N ARG A 152 -10.06 6.40 -11.94
CA ARG A 152 -8.69 5.97 -12.24
C ARG A 152 -7.89 5.72 -10.96
N CYS A 153 -7.83 6.67 -10.03
CA CYS A 153 -7.17 6.45 -8.73
C CYS A 153 -7.63 5.13 -8.08
N HIS A 154 -8.95 4.91 -7.97
CA HIS A 154 -9.50 3.71 -7.36
C HIS A 154 -9.03 2.41 -8.02
N ARG A 155 -8.79 2.40 -9.35
CA ARG A 155 -8.24 1.22 -10.04
C ARG A 155 -6.85 0.85 -9.54
N LEU A 156 -6.07 1.79 -9.00
CA LEU A 156 -4.71 1.55 -8.49
C LEU A 156 -4.65 0.96 -7.08
N ILE A 157 -5.78 0.81 -6.37
CA ILE A 157 -5.84 0.16 -5.04
C ILE A 157 -5.15 -1.20 -5.05
N ALA A 158 -5.37 -2.00 -6.10
CA ALA A 158 -4.74 -3.31 -6.23
C ALA A 158 -3.20 -3.20 -6.25
N LEU A 159 -2.65 -2.24 -6.99
CA LEU A 159 -1.21 -2.11 -7.15
C LEU A 159 -0.52 -1.57 -5.89
N THR A 160 -1.15 -0.63 -5.18
CA THR A 160 -0.60 -0.11 -3.91
C THR A 160 -0.53 -1.22 -2.88
N HIS A 161 -1.59 -2.02 -2.75
CA HIS A 161 -1.61 -3.18 -1.87
C HIS A 161 -0.63 -4.28 -2.28
N LEU A 162 -0.51 -4.57 -3.58
CA LEU A 162 0.47 -5.54 -4.06
C LEU A 162 1.90 -5.12 -3.71
N TYR A 163 2.28 -3.87 -4.00
CA TYR A 163 3.61 -3.34 -3.72
C TYR A 163 4.00 -3.54 -2.24
N TRP A 164 3.14 -3.08 -1.33
CA TRP A 164 3.42 -3.15 0.10
C TRP A 164 3.29 -4.55 0.69
N SER A 165 2.49 -5.43 0.06
CA SER A 165 2.48 -6.85 0.39
C SER A 165 3.83 -7.49 0.07
N LEU A 166 4.34 -7.29 -1.15
CA LEU A 166 5.61 -7.85 -1.59
C LEU A 166 6.79 -7.30 -0.78
N TRP A 167 6.79 -6.00 -0.49
CA TRP A 167 7.77 -5.38 0.40
C TRP A 167 7.78 -6.07 1.77
N ALA A 168 6.62 -6.25 2.40
CA ALA A 168 6.54 -6.88 3.71
C ALA A 168 6.94 -8.36 3.71
N LEU A 169 6.66 -9.10 2.63
CA LEU A 169 7.17 -10.47 2.46
C LEU A 169 8.70 -10.49 2.40
N LEU A 170 9.30 -9.56 1.65
CA LEU A 170 10.76 -9.45 1.56
C LEU A 170 11.37 -9.08 2.92
N GLU A 171 10.75 -8.16 3.67
CA GLU A 171 11.17 -7.83 5.04
C GLU A 171 11.10 -9.06 5.97
N ALA A 172 10.01 -9.83 5.91
CA ALA A 172 9.87 -11.05 6.70
C ALA A 172 10.94 -12.11 6.36
N LEU A 173 11.37 -12.18 5.11
CA LEU A 173 12.39 -13.13 4.63
C LEU A 173 13.82 -12.68 4.94
N LEU A 174 14.12 -11.42 4.68
CA LEU A 174 15.49 -10.90 4.64
C LEU A 174 15.90 -10.26 5.98
N ASN A 175 14.94 -9.77 6.75
CA ASN A 175 15.17 -9.04 8.01
C ASN A 175 14.40 -9.67 9.18
N PRO A 176 14.63 -10.96 9.52
CA PRO A 176 13.87 -11.67 10.54
C PRO A 176 13.97 -11.06 11.95
N GLU A 177 15.04 -10.33 12.24
CA GLU A 177 15.20 -9.58 13.49
C GLU A 177 14.13 -8.48 13.65
N GLY A 178 13.65 -7.93 12.53
CA GLY A 178 12.60 -6.91 12.48
C GLY A 178 11.22 -7.42 12.86
N LEU A 179 10.98 -8.74 12.76
CA LEU A 179 9.70 -9.37 13.13
C LEU A 179 9.33 -9.17 14.61
N ALA A 180 10.32 -8.89 15.47
CA ALA A 180 10.07 -8.56 16.87
C ALA A 180 9.43 -7.17 17.06
N GLN A 181 9.56 -6.28 16.08
CA GLN A 181 9.08 -4.89 16.14
C GLN A 181 7.80 -4.69 15.31
N PHE A 182 7.64 -5.46 14.23
CA PHE A 182 6.49 -5.37 13.34
C PHE A 182 6.13 -6.74 12.76
N ASP A 183 4.84 -7.08 12.76
CA ASP A 183 4.34 -8.33 12.20
C ASP A 183 4.18 -8.22 10.68
N TYR A 184 5.32 -8.33 9.99
CA TYR A 184 5.40 -8.27 8.52
C TYR A 184 4.58 -9.35 7.83
N VAL A 185 4.46 -10.53 8.43
CA VAL A 185 3.74 -11.68 7.84
C VAL A 185 2.24 -11.39 7.79
N THR A 186 1.66 -10.98 8.91
CA THR A 186 0.23 -10.62 8.97
C THR A 186 -0.08 -9.40 8.10
N TYR A 187 0.80 -8.39 8.12
CA TYR A 187 0.64 -7.20 7.28
C TYR A 187 0.70 -7.54 5.78
N ALA A 188 1.68 -8.36 5.36
CA ALA A 188 1.82 -8.81 3.98
C ALA A 188 0.56 -9.53 3.50
N LYS A 189 0.02 -10.46 4.30
CA LYS A 189 -1.20 -11.19 3.97
C LYS A 189 -2.41 -10.27 3.88
N SER A 190 -2.56 -9.34 4.83
CA SER A 190 -3.65 -8.36 4.84
C SER A 190 -3.67 -7.49 3.58
N ARG A 191 -2.50 -6.98 3.17
CA ARG A 191 -2.37 -6.22 1.91
C ARG A 191 -2.63 -7.12 0.69
N PHE A 192 -2.11 -8.35 0.67
CA PHE A 192 -2.34 -9.26 -0.46
C PHE A 192 -3.81 -9.63 -0.66
N ASP A 193 -4.57 -9.77 0.42
CA ASP A 193 -6.01 -10.01 0.33
C ASP A 193 -6.74 -8.83 -0.31
N GLN A 194 -6.31 -7.60 -0.04
CA GLN A 194 -6.83 -6.41 -0.73
C GLN A 194 -6.41 -6.38 -2.21
N TYR A 195 -5.18 -6.79 -2.54
CA TYR A 195 -4.79 -6.98 -3.94
C TYR A 195 -5.76 -7.95 -4.65
N LYS A 196 -6.01 -9.13 -4.07
CA LYS A 196 -6.93 -10.13 -4.64
C LYS A 196 -8.37 -9.61 -4.78
N LEU A 197 -8.82 -8.79 -3.83
CA LEU A 197 -10.15 -8.17 -3.85
C LEU A 197 -10.29 -7.15 -5.00
N HIS A 198 -9.25 -6.35 -5.24
CA HIS A 198 -9.30 -5.21 -6.15
C HIS A 198 -8.68 -5.46 -7.55
N GLN A 199 -7.92 -6.53 -7.75
CA GLN A 199 -7.20 -6.81 -9.01
C GLN A 199 -8.11 -6.84 -10.25
N ASN A 200 -9.34 -7.35 -10.11
CA ASN A 200 -10.29 -7.39 -11.22
C ASN A 200 -10.70 -5.99 -11.68
N ASN A 201 -10.81 -5.04 -10.74
CA ASN A 201 -11.11 -3.65 -11.07
C ASN A 201 -9.93 -2.97 -11.78
N PHE A 202 -8.69 -3.30 -11.41
CA PHE A 202 -7.51 -2.79 -12.11
C PHE A 202 -7.47 -3.27 -13.57
N PHE A 203 -7.73 -4.57 -13.79
CA PHE A 203 -7.73 -5.20 -15.11
C PHE A 203 -8.99 -4.95 -15.96
N ALA A 204 -10.05 -4.38 -15.39
CA ALA A 204 -11.24 -3.97 -16.13
C ALA A 204 -10.89 -2.81 -17.07
N ALA A 205 -11.34 -2.88 -18.33
CA ALA A 205 -11.08 -1.85 -19.34
C ALA A 205 -11.83 -0.56 -19.02
#